data_AF-A0A7J8N6E3-F1
#
_entry.id   AF-A0A7J8N6E3-F1
#
_cell.length_a   1.000
_cell.length_b   1.000
_cell.length_c   1.000
_cell.angle_alpha   90.00
_cell.angle_beta   90.00
_cell.angle_gamma   90.00
#
_symmetry.space_group_name_H-M   'P 1'
#
loop_
_entity.id
_entity.type
_entity.pdbx_description
1 polymer ?
#
loop_
_entity_poly.entity_id
_entity_poly.type
_entity_poly.pdbx_seq_one_letter_code
_entity_poly.pdbx_strand_id
1 'polypeptide(L)'
;MGGGKRFAVLLCAEDSEYVKKRYGGYYGVFVEMLAEEGETWDVFRVANGEFPDDEQVDRFDGFVITGSCNDAHGNDAWICRLVSLLKKLDSLNKKVLGICFGHQ
;
A
#
# COMPACT_ATOMS: atom_id res chain seq x y z
N MET A 1 -19.40 -13.35 -14.75
CA MET A 1 -19.24 -11.91 -14.44
C MET A 1 -18.04 -11.79 -13.52
N GLY A 2 -16.83 -11.67 -14.06
CA GLY A 2 -15.64 -11.47 -13.24
C GLY A 2 -15.66 -10.04 -12.73
N GLY A 3 -15.83 -9.85 -11.43
CA GLY A 3 -15.66 -8.52 -10.82
C GLY A 3 -14.25 -8.00 -11.12
N GLY A 4 -14.14 -6.70 -11.41
CA GLY A 4 -12.85 -6.07 -11.67
C GLY A 4 -11.87 -6.31 -10.53
N LYS A 5 -10.57 -6.48 -10.85
CA LYS A 5 -9.54 -6.69 -9.83
C LYS A 5 -9.43 -5.48 -8.92
N ARG A 6 -9.11 -5.71 -7.64
CA ARG A 6 -8.97 -4.66 -6.63
C ARG A 6 -7.59 -4.66 -6.02
N PHE A 7 -6.95 -3.50 -5.95
CA PHE A 7 -5.62 -3.33 -5.38
C PHE A 7 -5.61 -2.25 -4.30
N ALA A 8 -4.66 -2.38 -3.38
CA ALA A 8 -4.46 -1.40 -2.31
C ALA A 8 -3.03 -0.86 -2.31
N VAL A 9 -2.89 0.46 -2.15
CA VAL A 9 -1.60 1.12 -1.92
C VAL A 9 -1.44 1.41 -0.43
N LEU A 10 -0.43 0.82 0.19
CA LEU A 10 -0.03 1.05 1.58
C LEU A 10 1.01 2.18 1.62
N LEU A 11 0.54 3.40 1.86
CA LEU A 11 1.38 4.61 1.92
C LEU A 11 2.21 4.65 3.21
N CYS A 12 3.51 4.46 3.05
CA CYS A 12 4.52 4.46 4.12
C CYS A 12 5.21 5.83 4.29
N ALA A 13 4.77 6.85 3.56
CA ALA A 13 5.28 8.22 3.65
C ALA A 13 4.13 9.23 3.56
N GLU A 14 4.33 10.40 4.18
CA GLU A 14 3.49 11.54 3.90
C GLU A 14 3.76 12.09 2.49
N ASP A 15 2.71 12.53 1.83
CA ASP A 15 2.83 13.19 0.54
C ASP A 15 3.54 14.54 0.73
N SER A 16 4.64 14.76 0.03
CA SER A 16 5.24 16.10 -0.01
C SER A 16 4.35 17.06 -0.81
N GLU A 17 4.37 18.35 -0.48
CA GLU A 17 3.58 19.37 -1.19
C GLU A 17 3.86 19.38 -2.70
N TYR A 18 5.11 19.10 -3.09
CA TYR A 18 5.49 18.96 -4.49
C TYR A 18 4.75 17.79 -5.17
N VAL A 19 4.76 16.61 -4.55
CA VAL A 19 4.15 15.40 -5.11
C VAL A 19 2.62 15.52 -5.12
N LYS A 20 2.02 16.12 -4.09
CA LYS A 20 0.58 16.45 -4.08
C LYS A 20 0.21 17.32 -5.28
N LYS A 21 0.95 18.42 -5.50
CA LYS A 21 0.65 19.37 -6.58
C LYS A 21 0.88 18.79 -7.97
N ARG A 22 1.89 17.94 -8.15
CA ARG A 22 2.31 17.44 -9.46
C ARG A 22 1.60 16.16 -9.88
N TYR A 23 1.22 15.30 -8.93
CA TYR A 23 0.73 13.94 -9.17
C TYR A 23 -0.50 13.56 -8.32
N GLY A 24 -1.05 14.47 -7.52
CA GLY A 24 -2.15 14.13 -6.59
C GLY A 24 -1.70 13.31 -5.38
N GLY A 25 -0.40 13.26 -5.08
CA GLY A 25 0.19 12.45 -4.02
C GLY A 25 0.85 11.18 -4.56
N TYR A 26 1.53 10.43 -3.69
CA TYR A 26 2.18 9.17 -4.06
C TYR A 26 1.17 8.12 -4.51
N TYR A 27 -0.06 8.16 -3.99
CA TYR A 27 -1.15 7.32 -4.50
C TYR A 27 -1.37 7.51 -6.01
N GLY A 28 -1.44 8.76 -6.47
CA GLY A 28 -1.64 9.07 -7.89
C GLY A 28 -0.49 8.56 -8.76
N VAL A 29 0.76 8.63 -8.28
CA VAL A 29 1.92 8.07 -8.98
C VAL A 29 1.77 6.57 -9.21
N PHE A 30 1.35 5.81 -8.19
CA PHE A 30 1.21 4.36 -8.32
C PHE A 30 0.02 3.94 -9.17
N VAL A 31 -1.11 4.64 -9.05
CA VAL A 31 -2.28 4.37 -9.90
C VAL A 31 -1.98 4.70 -11.36
N GLU A 32 -1.34 5.84 -11.66
CA GLU A 32 -0.95 6.20 -13.03
C GLU A 32 0.04 5.19 -13.64
N MET A 33 0.91 4.61 -12.82
CA MET A 33 1.92 3.65 -13.27
C MET A 33 1.38 2.23 -13.47
N LEU A 34 0.43 1.78 -12.63
CA LEU A 34 0.09 0.36 -12.50
C LEU A 34 -1.36 0.01 -12.86
N ALA A 35 -2.30 0.96 -12.79
CA ALA A 35 -3.70 0.64 -12.95
C ALA A 35 -4.06 0.32 -14.41
N GLU A 36 -4.80 -0.77 -14.61
CA GLU A 36 -5.39 -1.16 -15.90
C GLU A 36 -6.90 -0.86 -15.94
N GLU A 37 -7.49 -0.88 -17.14
CA GLU A 37 -8.92 -0.64 -17.32
C GLU A 37 -9.76 -1.69 -16.57
N GLY A 38 -10.72 -1.22 -15.78
CA GLY A 38 -11.62 -2.07 -14.99
C GLY A 38 -11.09 -2.46 -13.62
N GLU A 39 -9.91 -1.99 -13.22
CA GLU A 39 -9.37 -2.19 -11.87
C GLU A 39 -9.84 -1.11 -10.90
N THR A 40 -9.99 -1.48 -9.63
CA THR A 40 -10.28 -0.55 -8.54
C THR A 40 -9.09 -0.47 -7.60
N TRP A 41 -8.69 0.76 -7.25
CA TRP A 41 -7.55 1.02 -6.39
C TRP A 41 -8.00 1.79 -5.16
N ASP A 42 -7.51 1.38 -4.00
CA ASP A 42 -7.71 2.06 -2.72
C ASP A 42 -6.36 2.42 -2.08
N VAL A 43 -6.39 3.31 -1.09
CA VAL A 43 -5.20 3.78 -0.38
C VAL A 43 -5.39 3.66 1.13
N PHE A 44 -4.33 3.22 1.82
CA PHE A 44 -4.23 3.19 3.27
C PHE A 44 -2.98 3.93 3.70
N ARG A 45 -3.13 4.99 4.51
CA ARG A 45 -1.99 5.76 5.05
C ARG A 45 -1.43 5.05 6.27
N VAL A 46 -0.74 3.93 6.04
CA VAL A 46 -0.21 3.07 7.10
C VAL A 46 0.79 3.79 8.01
N ALA A 47 1.56 4.75 7.48
CA ALA A 47 2.41 5.62 8.29
C ALA A 47 1.62 6.46 9.31
N ASN A 48 0.34 6.74 9.03
CA ASN A 48 -0.57 7.48 9.91
C ASN A 48 -1.44 6.55 10.77
N GLY A 49 -1.19 5.24 10.76
CA GLY A 49 -1.98 4.26 11.52
C GLY A 49 -3.26 3.79 10.84
N GLU A 50 -3.52 4.21 9.60
CA GLU A 50 -4.66 3.76 8.79
C GLU A 50 -4.30 2.47 8.06
N PHE A 51 -4.87 1.34 8.51
CA PHE A 51 -4.63 0.02 7.94
C PHE A 51 -5.96 -0.61 7.51
N PRO A 52 -5.96 -1.48 6.49
CA PRO A 52 -7.14 -2.28 6.17
C PRO A 52 -7.51 -3.19 7.35
N ASP A 53 -8.80 -3.36 7.60
CA ASP A 53 -9.30 -4.44 8.43
C ASP A 53 -9.28 -5.79 7.69
N ASP A 54 -9.63 -6.85 8.41
CA ASP A 54 -9.57 -8.21 7.91
C ASP A 54 -10.53 -8.45 6.74
N GLU A 55 -11.73 -7.89 6.78
CA GLU A 55 -12.71 -8.01 5.70
C GLU A 55 -12.28 -7.23 4.46
N GLN A 56 -11.60 -6.10 4.66
CA GLN A 56 -11.02 -5.31 3.58
C GLN A 56 -9.87 -6.07 2.92
N VAL A 57 -8.95 -6.66 3.70
CA VAL A 57 -7.81 -7.44 3.18
C VAL A 57 -8.28 -8.53 2.22
N ASP A 58 -9.35 -9.23 2.55
CA ASP A 58 -9.84 -10.34 1.74
C ASP A 58 -10.36 -9.89 0.37
N ARG A 59 -10.85 -8.65 0.27
CA ARG A 59 -11.41 -8.06 -0.97
C ARG A 59 -10.36 -7.60 -1.97
N PHE A 60 -9.08 -7.50 -1.58
CA PHE A 60 -8.00 -7.08 -2.47
C PHE A 60 -7.29 -8.27 -3.10
N ASP A 61 -7.00 -8.18 -4.39
CA ASP A 61 -6.21 -9.15 -5.15
C ASP A 61 -4.71 -8.93 -4.95
N GLY A 62 -4.29 -7.69 -4.64
CA GLY A 62 -2.90 -7.37 -4.38
C GLY A 62 -2.67 -6.03 -3.68
N PHE A 63 -1.43 -5.85 -3.22
CA PHE A 63 -1.00 -4.72 -2.40
C PHE A 63 0.31 -4.14 -2.93
N VAL A 64 0.43 -2.82 -2.91
CA VAL A 64 1.65 -2.07 -3.21
C VAL A 64 2.11 -1.38 -1.93
N ILE A 65 3.36 -1.56 -1.53
CA ILE A 65 3.95 -0.92 -0.35
C ILE A 65 4.94 0.14 -0.84
N THR A 66 4.68 1.39 -0.47
CA THR A 66 5.46 2.52 -0.99
C THR A 66 6.80 2.69 -0.27
N GLY A 67 7.65 3.54 -0.84
CA GLY A 67 8.84 4.03 -0.15
C GLY A 67 8.50 4.85 1.10
N SER A 68 9.51 5.00 1.95
CA SER A 68 9.50 5.82 3.17
C SER A 68 10.90 6.35 3.44
N CYS A 69 11.01 7.46 4.18
CA CYS A 69 12.27 7.94 4.75
C CYS A 69 12.59 7.28 6.11
N ASN A 70 11.67 6.47 6.65
CA ASN A 70 11.88 5.73 7.88
C ASN A 70 12.76 4.49 7.65
N ASP A 71 13.32 3.95 8.73
CA ASP A 71 14.05 2.68 8.72
C ASP A 71 13.08 1.50 8.70
N ALA A 72 13.18 0.62 7.69
CA ALA A 72 12.33 -0.57 7.56
C ALA A 72 12.49 -1.57 8.72
N HIS A 73 13.60 -1.51 9.44
CA HIS A 73 13.87 -2.31 10.64
C HIS A 73 13.61 -1.55 11.94
N GLY A 74 13.01 -0.35 11.85
CA GLY A 74 12.60 0.44 13.00
C GLY A 74 11.51 -0.23 13.83
N ASN A 75 11.42 0.15 15.10
CA ASN A 75 10.46 -0.39 16.06
C ASN A 75 9.21 0.49 16.23
N ASP A 76 8.97 1.44 15.32
CA ASP A 76 7.77 2.28 15.36
C ASP A 76 6.52 1.41 15.27
N ALA A 77 5.48 1.77 16.03
CA ALA A 77 4.28 0.94 16.16
C ALA A 77 3.62 0.60 14.81
N TRP A 78 3.62 1.55 13.88
CA TRP A 78 3.05 1.34 12.54
C TRP A 78 3.92 0.41 11.68
N ILE A 79 5.25 0.41 11.84
CA ILE A 79 6.16 -0.49 11.12
C ILE A 79 5.96 -1.92 11.63
N CYS A 80 5.93 -2.11 12.94
CA CYS A 80 5.63 -3.41 13.56
C CYS A 80 4.26 -3.95 13.11
N ARG A 81 3.26 -3.06 13.00
CA ARG A 81 1.93 -3.41 12.48
C ARG A 81 1.96 -3.75 10.99
N LEU A 82 2.73 -3.02 10.18
CA LEU A 82 2.92 -3.30 8.76
C LEU A 82 3.56 -4.68 8.56
N VAL A 83 4.63 -5.01 9.27
CA VAL A 83 5.26 -6.35 9.21
C VAL A 83 4.26 -7.45 9.57
N SER A 84 3.40 -7.21 10.56
CA SER A 84 2.34 -8.15 10.95
C SER A 84 1.29 -8.32 9.85
N LEU A 85 0.88 -7.23 9.20
CA LEU A 85 0.00 -7.29 8.02
C LEU A 85 0.67 -8.06 6.87
N LEU A 86 1.94 -7.82 6.56
CA LEU A 86 2.65 -8.51 5.48
C LEU A 86 2.72 -10.02 5.70
N LYS A 87 2.98 -10.46 6.94
CA LYS A 87 2.92 -11.90 7.30
C LYS A 87 1.53 -12.49 7.06
N LYS A 88 0.48 -11.73 7.35
CA LYS A 88 -0.90 -12.15 7.05
C LYS A 88 -1.14 -12.24 5.54
N LEU A 89 -0.73 -11.23 4.76
CA LEU A 89 -0.87 -11.23 3.30
C LEU A 89 -0.15 -12.42 2.65
N ASP A 90 1.05 -12.74 3.12
CA ASP A 90 1.83 -13.91 2.68
C ASP A 90 1.10 -15.21 3.01
N SER A 91 0.57 -15.36 4.23
CA SER A 91 -0.22 -16.54 4.61
C SER A 91 -1.48 -16.75 3.75
N LEU A 92 -2.04 -15.67 3.22
CA LEU A 92 -3.20 -15.65 2.33
C LEU A 92 -2.82 -15.76 0.84
N ASN A 93 -1.53 -15.90 0.51
CA ASN A 93 -0.99 -15.90 -0.85
C ASN A 93 -1.41 -14.65 -1.67
N LYS A 94 -1.60 -13.50 -1.02
CA LYS A 94 -1.92 -12.23 -1.68
C LYS A 94 -0.70 -11.73 -2.46
N LYS A 95 -0.93 -11.05 -3.59
CA LYS A 95 0.17 -10.45 -4.37
C LYS A 95 0.68 -9.19 -3.66
N VAL A 96 1.99 -9.06 -3.54
CA VAL A 96 2.63 -7.92 -2.88
C VAL A 96 3.76 -7.37 -3.75
N LEU A 97 3.76 -6.07 -3.98
CA LEU A 97 4.84 -5.32 -4.61
C LEU A 97 5.42 -4.31 -3.61
N GLY A 98 6.69 -4.47 -3.26
CA GLY A 98 7.41 -3.56 -2.37
C GLY A 98 8.36 -2.63 -3.13
N ILE A 99 8.43 -1.35 -2.73
CA ILE A 99 9.30 -0.36 -3.38
C ILE A 99 10.14 0.38 -2.32
N CYS A 100 11.47 0.38 -2.50
CA CYS A 100 12.43 1.00 -1.58
C CYS A 100 12.25 0.48 -0.13
N PHE A 101 11.77 1.30 0.81
CA PHE A 101 11.39 0.88 2.15
C PHE A 101 10.43 -0.32 2.12
N GLY A 102 9.42 -0.32 1.25
CA GLY A 102 8.48 -1.43 1.17
C GLY A 102 9.07 -2.72 0.60
N HIS A 103 10.26 -2.66 0.01
CA HIS A 103 11.00 -3.83 -0.51
C HIS A 103 11.95 -4.43 0.53
N GLN A 104 12.52 -3.60 1.40
CA GLN A 104 13.43 -4.00 2.48
C GLN A 104 12.70 -4.85 3.53
#